data_AF-A0A5J4RM87-F1
#
_entry.id   AF-A0A5J4RM87-F1
#
_cell.length_a   1.000
_cell.length_b   1.000
_cell.length_c   1.000
_cell.angle_alpha   90.00
_cell.angle_beta   90.00
_cell.angle_gamma   90.00
#
_symmetry.space_group_name_H-M   'P 1'
#
loop_
_entity.id
_entity.type
_entity.pdbx_description
1 polymer ?
#
loop_
_entity_poly.entity_id
_entity_poly.type
_entity_poly.pdbx_seq_one_letter_code
_entity_poly.pdbx_strand_id
1 'polypeptide(L)' 'KGKAYRNIHAKTGTFTGISCLAGYVRTSYNHFLAFAIMNQNILSAAKARTLQDMICEELAR' A
#
# COMPACT_ATOMS: atom_id res chain seq x y z
N LYS A 1 -1.96 -14.93 -6.90
CA LYS A 1 -2.71 -13.70 -6.54
C LYS A 1 -2.74 -13.65 -5.02
N GLY A 2 -2.22 -12.58 -4.41
CA GLY A 2 -2.12 -12.47 -2.95
C GLY A 2 -3.41 -11.99 -2.27
N LYS A 3 -3.39 -11.87 -0.94
CA LYS A 3 -4.55 -11.51 -0.11
C LYS A 3 -4.96 -10.05 -0.31
N ALA A 4 -4.01 -9.19 -0.70
CA ALA A 4 -4.29 -7.79 -1.00
C ALA A 4 -5.13 -7.60 -2.29
N TYR A 5 -5.10 -8.57 -3.20
CA TYR A 5 -5.74 -8.46 -4.52
C TYR A 5 -7.27 -8.33 -4.38
N ARG A 6 -7.82 -7.18 -4.82
CA ARG A 6 -9.25 -6.80 -4.72
C ARG A 6 -9.80 -6.65 -3.31
N ASN A 7 -8.96 -6.74 -2.28
CA ASN A 7 -9.36 -6.48 -0.89
C ASN A 7 -9.00 -5.04 -0.47
N ILE A 8 -7.88 -4.54 -0.99
CA ILE A 8 -7.40 -3.19 -0.71
C ILE A 8 -8.02 -2.20 -1.69
N HIS A 9 -8.60 -1.13 -1.14
CA HIS A 9 -9.04 0.03 -1.89
C HIS A 9 -8.19 1.21 -1.45
N ALA A 10 -7.35 1.70 -2.35
CA ALA A 10 -6.38 2.74 -2.05
C ALA A 10 -6.20 3.70 -3.22
N LYS A 11 -5.81 4.93 -2.90
CA LYS A 11 -5.39 5.96 -3.85
C LYS A 11 -3.87 6.03 -3.87
N THR A 12 -3.31 6.02 -5.07
CA THR A 12 -1.89 6.27 -5.30
C THR A 12 -1.64 7.76 -5.53
N GLY A 13 -0.49 8.23 -5.06
CA GLY A 13 0.08 9.53 -5.39
C GLY A 13 1.57 9.37 -5.69
N THR A 14 2.06 9.95 -6.78
CA THR A 14 3.49 9.86 -7.11
C THR A 14 3.98 11.21 -7.57
N PHE A 15 5.10 11.64 -7.01
CA PHE A 15 5.80 12.86 -7.36
C PHE A 15 7.31 12.59 -7.44
N THR A 16 8.09 13.50 -7.98
CA THR A 16 9.56 13.33 -8.07
C THR A 16 10.13 13.10 -6.67
N GLY A 17 10.76 11.94 -6.46
CA GLY A 17 11.35 11.55 -5.18
C GLY A 17 10.36 11.10 -4.09
N ILE A 18 9.05 10.98 -4.40
CA ILE A 18 8.01 10.61 -3.42
C ILE A 18 6.99 9.63 -4.03
N SER A 19 6.65 8.56 -3.30
CA SER A 19 5.54 7.65 -3.62
C SER A 19 4.63 7.47 -2.42
N CYS A 20 3.33 7.62 -2.62
CA CYS A 20 2.29 7.55 -1.60
C CYS A 20 1.20 6.54 -1.96
N LEU A 21 0.71 5.82 -0.96
CA LEU A 21 -0.43 4.93 -1.05
C LEU A 21 -1.27 5.06 0.22
N ALA A 22 -2.53 5.46 0.10
CA ALA A 22 -3.44 5.59 1.22
C ALA A 22 -4.78 4.94 0.92
N GLY A 23 -5.34 4.22 1.87
CA GLY A 23 -6.53 3.43 1.64
C GLY A 23 -7.00 2.64 2.84
N TYR A 24 -7.82 1.63 2.56
CA TYR A 24 -8.38 0.74 3.57
C TYR A 24 -8.36 -0.71 3.10
N VAL A 25 -8.36 -1.61 4.08
CA VAL A 25 -8.37 -3.06 3.90
C VAL A 25 -9.25 -3.72 4.95
N ARG A 26 -9.87 -4.84 4.56
CA ARG A 26 -10.55 -5.73 5.50
C ARG A 26 -9.63 -6.90 5.82
N THR A 27 -9.26 -7.09 7.08
CA THR A 27 -8.40 -8.21 7.49
C THR A 27 -9.15 -9.53 7.46
N SER A 28 -8.43 -10.65 7.56
CA SER A 28 -9.05 -11.98 7.67
C SER A 28 -9.97 -12.14 8.88
N TYR A 29 -9.72 -11.38 9.95
CA TYR A 29 -10.55 -11.31 11.16
C TYR A 29 -11.71 -10.31 11.07
N ASN A 30 -12.02 -9.83 9.86
CA ASN A 30 -13.12 -8.90 9.56
C ASN A 30 -12.99 -7.51 10.21
N HIS A 31 -11.79 -7.12 10.64
CA HIS A 31 -11.52 -5.75 11.07
C HIS A 31 -11.27 -4.84 9.88
N PHE A 32 -11.75 -3.61 9.97
CA PHE A 32 -11.53 -2.58 8.95
C PHE A 32 -10.34 -1.72 9.37
N LEU A 33 -9.28 -1.72 8.56
CA LEU A 33 -8.07 -0.96 8.81
C LEU A 33 -7.92 0.14 7.76
N ALA A 34 -7.66 1.36 8.22
CA ALA A 34 -7.21 2.45 7.38
C ALA A 34 -5.68 2.58 7.47
N PHE A 35 -5.03 2.91 6.36
CA PHE A 35 -3.58 3.07 6.31
C PHE A 35 -3.18 4.21 5.36
N ALA A 36 -2.02 4.80 5.64
CA ALA A 36 -1.37 5.77 4.76
C ALA A 36 0.14 5.49 4.78
N ILE A 37 0.69 5.20 3.60
CA ILE A 37 2.11 4.92 3.39
C ILE A 37 2.68 6.05 2.53
N MET A 38 3.74 6.68 3.01
CA MET A 38 4.45 7.76 2.31
C MET A 38 5.94 7.47 2.31
N ASN A 39 6.48 7.15 1.14
CA ASN A 39 7.90 6.91 0.94
C ASN A 39 8.53 8.14 0.28
N GLN A 40 9.41 8.83 1.01
CA GLN A 40 10.12 10.03 0.58
C GLN A 40 11.59 9.73 0.31
N ASN A 41 12.27 10.66 -0.36
CA ASN A 41 13.68 10.56 -0.72
C ASN A 41 13.99 9.25 -1.49
N ILE A 42 13.05 8.83 -2.34
CA ILE A 42 13.20 7.59 -3.11
C ILE A 42 13.91 7.86 -4.43
N LEU A 43 14.97 7.11 -4.70
CA LEU A 43 15.68 7.16 -5.99
C LEU A 43 14.93 6.41 -7.11
N SER A 44 13.95 5.57 -6.75
CA SER A 44 13.16 4.79 -7.71
C SER A 44 11.72 4.62 -7.22
N ALA A 45 10.77 5.17 -7.98
CA ALA A 45 9.34 4.99 -7.73
C ALA A 45 8.89 3.51 -7.86
N ALA A 46 9.55 2.74 -8.73
CA ALA A 46 9.25 1.32 -8.89
C ALA A 46 9.54 0.52 -7.61
N LYS A 47 10.72 0.72 -7.01
CA LYS A 47 11.07 0.05 -5.74
C LYS A 47 10.15 0.44 -4.59
N ALA A 48 9.76 1.71 -4.53
CA ALA A 48 8.80 2.18 -3.53
C ALA A 48 7.42 1.55 -3.69
N ARG A 49 6.92 1.40 -4.93
CA ARG A 49 5.68 0.67 -5.21
C ARG A 49 5.76 -0.79 -4.78
N THR A 50 6.86 -1.49 -5.09
CA THR A 50 7.04 -2.88 -4.64
C THR A 50 7.03 -3.01 -3.12
N LEU A 51 7.65 -2.07 -2.40
CA LEU A 51 7.59 -2.03 -0.93
C LEU A 51 6.15 -1.81 -0.43
N GLN A 52 5.43 -0.87 -1.03
CA GLN A 52 4.02 -0.60 -0.71
C GLN A 52 3.13 -1.83 -0.92
N ASP A 53 3.35 -2.56 -2.01
CA ASP A 53 2.63 -3.80 -2.32
C ASP A 53 2.91 -4.90 -1.28
N MET A 54 4.17 -5.04 -0.83
CA MET A 54 4.51 -5.99 0.24
C MET A 54 3.85 -5.64 1.58
N ILE A 55 3.84 -4.36 1.95
CA ILE A 55 3.15 -3.90 3.17
C ILE A 55 1.64 -4.17 3.05
N CYS A 56 1.07 -3.92 1.88
CA CYS A 56 -0.34 -4.21 1.59
C CYS A 56 -0.69 -5.69 1.76
N GLU A 57 0.15 -6.61 1.28
CA GLU A 57 -0.05 -8.05 1.47
C GLU A 57 -0.03 -8.45 2.95
N GLU A 58 0.84 -7.83 3.76
CA GLU A 58 0.88 -8.06 5.21
C GLU A 58 -0.31 -7.45 5.94
N LEU A 59 -0.77 -6.25 5.56
CA LEU A 59 -1.96 -5.63 6.13
C LEU A 59 -3.26 -6.39 5.79
N ALA A 60 -3.28 -7.06 4.64
CA ALA A 60 -4.41 -7.88 4.20
C ALA A 60 -4.43 -9.29 4.81
N ARG A 61 -3.46 -9.64 5.68
CA ARG A 61 -3.42 -10.95 6.33
C ARG A 61 -4.60 -11.20 7.25
#